data_AF-A0A941DFY4-F1
#
_entry.id   AF-A0A941DFY4-F1
#
_cell.length_a   1.000
_cell.length_b   1.000
_cell.length_c   1.000
_cell.angle_alpha   90.00
_cell.angle_beta   90.00
_cell.angle_gamma   90.00
#
_symmetry.space_group_name_H-M   'P 1'
#
loop_
_entity.id
_entity.type
_entity.pdbx_description
1 polymer ?
#
loop_
_entity_poly.entity_id
_entity_poly.type
_entity_poly.pdbx_seq_one_letter_code
_entity_poly.pdbx_strand_id
1 'polypeptide(L)'
;MSKMKYVVVKRGDNPEEIYIFPTNIDHNEFAEVLSYIKTGGRNWRREYAKPISAGFTDGITCFGRSETLNLDSRKSVDTALLQGQS
;
A
#
# COMPACT_ATOMS: atom_id res chain seq x y z
N MET A 1 7.86 -1.40 18.89
CA MET A 1 6.94 -0.78 17.91
C MET A 1 5.83 -1.79 17.59
N SER A 2 4.60 -1.32 17.38
CA SER A 2 3.48 -2.21 17.01
C SER A 2 3.66 -2.69 15.58
N LYS A 3 3.40 -3.98 15.32
CA LYS A 3 3.25 -4.51 13.96
C LYS A 3 2.12 -3.73 13.26
N MET A 4 2.34 -3.36 12.01
CA MET A 4 1.39 -2.70 11.12
C MET A 4 1.23 -3.50 9.83
N LYS A 5 0.20 -3.19 9.07
CA LYS A 5 0.01 -3.70 7.70
C LYS A 5 0.35 -2.59 6.71
N TYR A 6 0.70 -2.98 5.50
CA TYR A 6 0.87 -2.04 4.41
C TYR A 6 0.36 -2.62 3.08
N VAL A 7 0.10 -1.71 2.15
CA VAL A 7 -0.09 -2.01 0.72
C VAL A 7 0.74 -1.03 -0.10
N VAL A 8 1.41 -1.53 -1.13
CA VAL A 8 2.02 -0.69 -2.17
C VAL A 8 1.13 -0.71 -3.39
N VAL A 9 0.86 0.48 -3.93
CA VAL A 9 0.04 0.65 -5.12
C VAL A 9 0.79 1.42 -6.20
N LYS A 10 0.35 1.21 -7.45
CA LYS A 10 0.79 1.98 -8.61
C LYS A 10 -0.41 2.59 -9.33
N ARG A 11 -0.32 3.89 -9.62
CA ARG A 11 -1.35 4.67 -10.36
C ARG A 11 -0.79 5.11 -11.71
N GLY A 12 -1.02 4.31 -12.75
CA GLY A 12 -0.47 4.60 -14.08
C GLY A 12 1.06 4.71 -14.06
N ASP A 13 1.59 5.81 -14.58
CA ASP A 13 3.02 6.11 -14.66
C ASP A 13 3.58 6.83 -13.42
N ASN A 14 2.74 7.08 -12.41
CA ASN A 14 3.19 7.70 -11.17
C ASN A 14 4.12 6.76 -10.38
N PRO A 15 4.98 7.32 -9.49
CA PRO A 15 5.77 6.53 -8.55
C PRO A 15 4.90 5.58 -7.71
N GLU A 16 5.50 4.50 -7.25
CA GLU A 16 4.85 3.58 -6.33
C GLU A 16 4.62 4.26 -4.98
N GLU A 17 3.42 4.09 -4.43
CA GLU A 17 3.01 4.67 -3.15
C GLU A 17 2.84 3.55 -2.12
N ILE A 18 3.43 3.70 -0.95
CA ILE A 18 3.22 2.81 0.20
C ILE A 18 2.26 3.44 1.19
N TYR A 19 1.23 2.68 1.59
CA TYR A 19 0.27 3.07 2.62
C TYR A 19 0.37 2.11 3.80
N ILE A 20 0.53 2.66 5.00
CA ILE A 20 0.68 1.91 6.25
C ILE A 20 -0.58 2.10 7.08
N PHE A 21 -1.07 1.02 7.67
CA PHE A 21 -2.31 1.05 8.44
C PHE A 21 -2.32 0.03 9.58
N PRO A 22 -3.19 0.20 10.59
CA PRO A 22 -3.32 -0.71 11.73
C PRO A 22 -3.66 -2.15 11.34
N THR A 23 -3.22 -3.11 12.15
CA THR A 23 -3.38 -4.55 11.87
C THR A 23 -4.83 -5.06 11.94
N ASN A 24 -5.73 -4.31 12.58
CA ASN A 24 -7.15 -4.65 12.68
C ASN A 24 -7.95 -4.37 11.38
N ILE A 25 -7.36 -3.70 10.39
CA ILE A 25 -7.97 -3.48 9.08
C ILE A 25 -7.53 -4.58 8.11
N ASP A 26 -8.44 -5.11 7.29
CA ASP A 26 -8.09 -6.10 6.26
C ASP A 26 -7.35 -5.47 5.08
N HIS A 27 -6.39 -6.20 4.48
CA HIS A 27 -5.67 -5.70 3.31
C HIS A 27 -6.59 -5.48 2.10
N ASN A 28 -7.58 -6.36 1.90
CA ASN A 28 -8.51 -6.27 0.79
C ASN A 28 -9.44 -5.08 0.94
N GLU A 29 -10.00 -4.88 2.15
CA GLU A 29 -10.83 -3.72 2.48
C GLU A 29 -10.07 -2.40 2.28
N PHE A 30 -8.82 -2.34 2.76
CA PHE A 30 -8.00 -1.14 2.59
C PHE A 30 -7.69 -0.86 1.12
N ALA A 31 -7.28 -1.88 0.36
CA ALA A 31 -7.00 -1.74 -1.06
C ALA A 31 -8.26 -1.33 -1.86
N GLU A 32 -9.43 -1.84 -1.48
CA GLU A 32 -10.71 -1.42 -2.07
C GLU A 32 -10.96 0.07 -1.85
N VAL A 33 -10.72 0.58 -0.63
CA VAL A 33 -10.85 2.01 -0.31
C VAL A 33 -9.94 2.87 -1.18
N LEU A 34 -8.71 2.43 -1.44
CA LEU A 34 -7.78 3.16 -2.32
C LEU A 34 -8.31 3.32 -3.75
N SER A 35 -9.17 2.41 -4.23
CA SER A 35 -9.81 2.48 -5.54
C SER A 35 -10.91 3.56 -5.63
N TYR A 36 -11.46 3.99 -4.48
CA TYR A 36 -12.50 5.01 -4.41
C TYR A 36 -11.95 6.44 -4.31
N ILE A 37 -10.66 6.60 -4.05
CA ILE A 37 -10.03 7.92 -3.93
C ILE A 37 -10.11 8.64 -5.29
N LYS A 38 -10.74 9.82 -5.27
CA LYS A 38 -10.85 10.72 -6.42
C LYS A 38 -9.71 11.73 -6.36
N THR A 39 -9.03 11.91 -7.47
CA THR A 39 -7.98 12.93 -7.60
C THR A 39 -8.46 14.05 -8.51
N GLY A 40 -8.21 15.30 -8.10
CA GLY A 40 -8.57 16.51 -8.85
C GLY A 40 -9.83 17.22 -8.31
N GLY A 41 -9.95 18.51 -8.64
CA GLY A 41 -11.08 19.35 -8.25
C GLY A 41 -12.25 19.25 -9.24
N ARG A 42 -12.38 20.24 -10.15
CA ARG A 42 -13.51 20.33 -11.10
C ARG A 42 -13.55 19.21 -12.14
N ASN A 43 -12.39 18.66 -12.49
CA ASN A 43 -12.23 17.51 -13.41
C ASN A 43 -11.65 16.31 -12.66
N TRP A 44 -12.37 15.84 -11.64
CA TRP A 44 -11.92 14.68 -10.89
C TRP A 44 -11.86 13.46 -11.81
N ARG A 45 -10.83 12.64 -11.62
CA ARG A 45 -10.71 11.33 -12.25
C ARG A 45 -10.47 10.27 -11.19
N ARG A 46 -10.99 9.07 -11.44
CA ARG A 46 -10.64 7.88 -10.67
C ARG A 46 -9.41 7.28 -11.32
N GLU A 47 -8.28 7.37 -10.64
CA GLU A 47 -7.10 6.60 -11.00
C GLU A 47 -7.09 5.33 -10.17
N TYR A 48 -7.18 4.19 -10.84
CA TYR A 48 -7.15 2.90 -10.18
C TYR A 48 -5.79 2.70 -9.51
N ALA A 49 -5.79 2.65 -8.18
CA ALA A 49 -4.63 2.28 -7.38
C ALA A 49 -4.46 0.76 -7.45
N LYS A 50 -3.64 0.28 -8.38
CA LYS A 50 -3.40 -1.16 -8.52
C LYS A 50 -2.48 -1.63 -7.39
N PRO A 51 -2.92 -2.54 -6.49
CA PRO A 51 -2.02 -3.16 -5.52
C PRO A 51 -0.97 -3.99 -6.25
N ILE A 52 0.30 -3.83 -5.88
CA ILE A 52 1.43 -4.55 -6.48
C ILE A 52 2.22 -5.36 -5.46
N SER A 53 2.21 -4.95 -4.20
CA SER A 53 2.72 -5.73 -3.07
C SER A 53 1.95 -5.37 -1.81
N ALA A 54 1.94 -6.28 -0.84
CA ALA A 54 1.29 -6.06 0.45
C ALA A 54 1.90 -6.97 1.50
N GLY A 55 1.83 -6.53 2.76
CA GLY A 55 2.37 -7.32 3.85
C GLY A 55 2.30 -6.60 5.18
N PHE A 56 3.32 -6.83 5.99
CA PHE A 56 3.43 -6.28 7.34
C PHE A 56 4.72 -5.47 7.47
N THR A 57 4.72 -4.54 8.41
CA THR A 57 5.90 -3.76 8.75
C THR A 57 5.96 -3.51 10.25
N ASP A 58 7.18 -3.37 10.77
CA ASP A 58 7.47 -2.89 12.13
C ASP A 58 7.73 -1.38 12.19
N GLY A 59 7.57 -0.67 11.06
CA GLY A 59 7.91 0.74 10.88
C GLY A 59 9.33 0.97 10.35
N ILE A 60 10.14 -0.07 10.23
CA ILE A 60 11.53 -0.01 9.75
C ILE A 60 11.73 -0.92 8.54
N THR A 61 11.11 -2.10 8.55
CA THR A 61 11.25 -3.16 7.55
C THR A 61 9.91 -3.69 7.09
N CYS A 62 9.83 -4.13 5.83
CA CYS A 62 8.64 -4.73 5.23
C CYS A 62 8.81 -6.24 5.03
N PHE A 63 7.81 -7.05 5.43
CA PHE A 63 7.89 -8.51 5.41
C PHE A 63 6.52 -9.19 5.30
N GLY A 64 6.52 -10.52 5.12
CA GLY A 64 5.32 -11.36 5.09
C GLY A 64 4.56 -11.34 3.76
N ARG A 65 3.35 -11.90 3.79
CA ARG A 65 2.42 -12.02 2.66
C ARG A 65 1.04 -11.55 3.10
N SER A 66 0.32 -10.88 2.21
CA SER A 66 -1.12 -10.67 2.36
C SER A 66 -1.85 -11.84 1.73
N GLU A 67 -2.51 -12.67 2.55
CA GLU A 67 -3.32 -13.78 2.07
C GLU A 67 -4.59 -13.29 1.35
N THR A 68 -5.21 -12.21 1.84
CA THR A 68 -6.47 -11.71 1.25
C THR A 68 -6.28 -11.03 -0.10
N LEU A 69 -5.13 -10.37 -0.32
CA LEU A 69 -4.76 -9.84 -1.64
C LEU A 69 -3.96 -10.83 -2.50
N ASN A 70 -3.52 -11.96 -1.92
CA ASN A 70 -2.63 -12.92 -2.56
C ASN A 70 -1.33 -12.26 -3.10
N LEU A 71 -0.77 -11.33 -2.32
CA LEU A 71 0.43 -10.55 -2.68
C LEU A 71 1.53 -10.72 -1.64
N ASP A 72 2.77 -10.82 -2.11
CA ASP A 72 3.95 -10.88 -1.24
C ASP A 72 4.54 -9.50 -0.97
N SER A 73 5.16 -9.36 0.20
CA SER A 73 6.11 -8.28 0.47
C SER A 73 7.36 -8.46 -0.40
N ARG A 74 7.76 -7.43 -1.13
CA ARG A 74 9.00 -7.40 -1.92
C ARG A 74 10.23 -7.08 -1.06
N LYS A 75 10.08 -7.15 0.28
CA LYS A 75 11.15 -7.03 1.28
C LYS A 75 11.96 -5.74 1.13
N SER A 76 13.17 -5.81 0.59
CA SER A 76 14.09 -4.66 0.45
C SER A 76 13.52 -3.55 -0.41
N VAL A 77 12.75 -3.88 -1.46
CA VAL A 77 12.13 -2.88 -2.36
C VAL A 77 11.08 -2.06 -1.61
N ASP A 78 10.17 -2.74 -0.91
CA ASP A 78 9.10 -2.07 -0.15
C ASP A 78 9.65 -1.34 1.08
N THR A 79 10.73 -1.88 1.67
CA THR A 79 11.45 -1.22 2.77
C THR A 79 12.13 0.08 2.30
N ALA A 80 12.69 0.11 1.09
CA ALA A 80 13.26 1.33 0.53
C ALA A 80 12.18 2.39 0.27
N LEU A 81 11.00 1.98 -0.22
CA LEU A 81 9.85 2.89 -0.37
C LEU A 81 9.39 3.45 0.98
N LEU A 82 9.33 2.62 2.02
CA LEU A 82 9.00 3.03 3.38
C LEU A 82 9.96 4.11 3.91
N GLN A 83 11.28 3.91 3.72
CA GLN A 83 12.31 4.84 4.19
C GLN A 83 12.36 6.14 3.38
N GLY A 84 11.94 6.10 2.11
CA GLY A 84 11.85 7.26 1.23
C GLY A 84 10.70 8.22 1.53
N GLN A 85 9.80 7.91 2.47
CA GLN A 85 8.74 8.82 2.93
C GLN A 85 9.19 9.82 4.02
N SER A 86 10.51 9.97 4.22
CA SER A 86 11.11 10.87 5.23
C SER A 86 11.16 12.33 4.82
#